data_AF-A0A7X8I7Q9-F1
#
_entry.id   AF-A0A7X8I7Q9-F1
#
_cell.length_a   1.000
_cell.length_b   1.000
_cell.length_c   1.000
_cell.angle_alpha   90.00
_cell.angle_beta   90.00
_cell.angle_gamma   90.00
#
_symmetry.space_group_name_H-M   'P 1'
#
loop_
_entity.id
_entity.type
_entity.pdbx_description
1 polymer ?
#
loop_
_entity_poly.entity_id
_entity_poly.type
_entity_poly.pdbx_seq_one_letter_code
_entity_poly.pdbx_strand_id
1 'polypeptide(L)'
;MKEYEEAPGALRDLSNPDAPKAIESKELAAFEYDGGVPGYEMCSFSLAHEDGAVRCRGWGEGSDGAFQLDFAAPISSLEALQAVIEGHNLARHNGIDVFVNGLPPGMGEMLRAEYASGEKIYAANNQFSFLGADEARAIFSFFAQLAEEAGFGFYSETHENPDSD
;
A
#
# COMPACT_ATOMS: atom_id res chain seq x y z
N MET A 1 8.11 -21.64 25.96
CA MET A 1 7.09 -21.50 24.91
C MET A 1 7.63 -22.26 23.71
N LYS A 2 6.97 -23.33 23.25
CA LYS A 2 7.37 -23.99 22.00
C LYS A 2 6.65 -23.24 20.89
N GLU A 3 7.40 -22.57 20.02
CA GLU A 3 6.88 -22.15 18.72
C GLU A 3 6.51 -23.43 17.98
N TYR A 4 5.20 -23.67 17.83
CA TYR A 4 4.73 -24.61 16.85
C TYR A 4 4.82 -23.86 15.52
N GLU A 5 5.82 -24.16 14.71
CA GLU A 5 5.81 -23.80 13.29
C GLU A 5 4.51 -24.39 12.71
N GLU A 6 3.60 -23.52 12.28
CA GLU A 6 2.38 -23.96 11.59
C GLU A 6 2.81 -24.76 10.35
N ALA A 7 2.06 -25.80 9.99
CA ALA A 7 2.40 -26.58 8.80
C ALA A 7 2.28 -25.70 7.53
N PRO A 8 3.10 -25.91 6.49
CA PRO A 8 2.87 -25.27 5.19
C PRO A 8 1.45 -25.52 4.69
N GLY A 9 0.78 -24.48 4.19
CA GLY A 9 -0.61 -24.50 3.77
C GLY A 9 -1.63 -24.32 4.90
N ALA A 10 -1.20 -24.16 6.16
CA ALA A 10 -2.11 -23.83 7.26
C ALA A 10 -2.77 -22.46 7.02
N LEU A 11 -4.10 -22.43 7.13
CA LEU A 11 -4.89 -21.20 7.05
C LEU A 11 -5.13 -20.66 8.46
N ARG A 12 -4.79 -19.39 8.65
CA ARG A 12 -5.18 -18.58 9.80
C ARG A 12 -6.09 -17.46 9.31
N ASP A 13 -7.35 -17.49 9.74
CA ASP A 13 -8.33 -16.44 9.47
C ASP A 13 -8.73 -15.79 10.79
N LEU A 14 -8.26 -14.56 10.99
CA LEU A 14 -8.58 -13.70 12.14
C LEU A 14 -9.50 -12.55 11.73
N SER A 15 -10.18 -12.68 10.59
CA SER A 15 -11.03 -11.63 10.06
C SER A 15 -12.16 -11.28 11.04
N ASN A 16 -12.41 -9.99 11.19
CA ASN A 16 -13.50 -9.45 11.99
C ASN A 16 -14.56 -8.82 11.07
N PRO A 17 -15.68 -9.54 10.79
CA PRO A 17 -16.76 -9.00 9.96
C PRO A 17 -17.43 -7.77 10.58
N ASP A 18 -17.37 -7.63 11.91
CA ASP A 18 -17.95 -6.53 12.68
C ASP A 18 -17.00 -5.32 12.80
N ALA A 19 -15.81 -5.36 12.17
CA ALA A 19 -14.91 -4.22 12.13
C ALA A 19 -15.61 -3.00 11.50
N PRO A 20 -15.44 -1.77 12.04
CA PRO A 20 -16.07 -0.57 11.50
C PRO A 20 -15.74 -0.38 10.01
N LYS A 21 -16.78 -0.31 9.18
CA LYS A 21 -16.67 -0.14 7.72
C LYS A 21 -16.72 1.32 7.28
N ALA A 22 -16.75 2.21 8.25
CA ALA A 22 -16.68 3.66 8.09
C ALA A 22 -15.72 4.18 9.15
N ILE A 23 -14.92 5.17 8.79
CA ILE A 23 -14.03 5.89 9.72
C ILE A 23 -14.57 7.31 9.88
N GLU A 24 -14.77 7.72 11.13
CA GLU A 24 -15.27 9.07 11.44
C GLU A 24 -14.14 10.09 11.31
N SER A 25 -12.94 9.77 11.79
CA SER A 25 -11.76 10.62 11.63
C SER A 25 -11.37 10.82 10.17
N LYS A 26 -10.83 12.02 9.91
CA LYS A 26 -10.31 12.46 8.61
C LYS A 26 -8.81 12.76 8.66
N GLU A 27 -8.23 12.70 9.85
CA GLU A 27 -6.83 13.03 10.07
C GLU A 27 -6.01 11.73 10.05
N LEU A 28 -5.47 11.41 8.87
CA LEU A 28 -4.53 10.31 8.72
C LEU A 28 -3.22 10.63 9.42
N ALA A 29 -2.71 9.70 10.19
CA ALA A 29 -1.39 9.74 10.80
C ALA A 29 -0.37 8.91 9.99
N ALA A 30 -0.81 7.78 9.45
CA ALA A 30 0.00 6.89 8.62
C ALA A 30 -0.86 6.08 7.66
N PHE A 31 -0.28 5.75 6.51
CA PHE A 31 -0.84 4.86 5.51
C PHE A 31 0.24 3.92 4.98
N GLU A 32 -0.12 2.65 4.80
CA GLU A 32 0.70 1.62 4.18
C GLU A 32 -0.16 0.80 3.23
N TYR A 33 0.43 0.44 2.08
CA TYR A 33 -0.15 -0.48 1.12
C TYR A 33 0.94 -1.39 0.58
N ASP A 34 0.68 -2.69 0.54
CA ASP A 34 1.48 -3.68 -0.18
C ASP A 34 0.56 -4.45 -1.11
N GLY A 35 0.93 -4.58 -2.39
CA GLY A 35 0.13 -5.34 -3.34
C GLY A 35 0.51 -5.07 -4.79
N GLY A 36 -0.11 -5.80 -5.71
CA GLY A 36 0.05 -5.59 -7.14
C GLY A 36 -0.76 -4.39 -7.63
N VAL A 37 -0.25 -3.72 -8.65
CA VAL A 37 -0.96 -2.66 -9.40
C VAL A 37 -0.72 -2.87 -10.89
N PRO A 38 -1.54 -2.35 -11.81
CA PRO A 38 -1.29 -2.52 -13.25
C PRO A 38 0.14 -2.04 -13.63
N GLY A 39 0.95 -2.93 -14.22
CA GLY A 39 2.35 -2.67 -14.60
C GLY A 39 3.40 -3.11 -13.57
N TYR A 40 3.00 -3.34 -12.32
CA TYR A 40 3.88 -3.74 -11.23
C TYR A 40 3.28 -4.91 -10.43
N GLU A 41 3.96 -6.05 -10.46
CA GLU A 41 3.49 -7.28 -9.81
C GLU A 41 3.57 -7.16 -8.28
N MET A 42 4.54 -6.37 -7.80
CA MET A 42 4.77 -6.15 -6.38
C MET A 42 5.10 -4.68 -6.15
N CYS A 43 4.26 -3.99 -5.37
CA CYS A 43 4.48 -2.63 -4.93
C CYS A 43 4.28 -2.50 -3.42
N SER A 44 4.99 -1.55 -2.85
CA SER A 44 4.78 -1.06 -1.50
C SER A 44 4.76 0.47 -1.52
N PHE A 45 3.83 1.06 -0.79
CA PHE A 45 3.75 2.49 -0.57
C PHE A 45 3.51 2.78 0.90
N SER A 46 4.15 3.84 1.40
CA SER A 46 3.89 4.37 2.74
C SER A 46 3.92 5.89 2.74
N LEU A 47 3.04 6.48 3.55
CA LEU A 47 2.98 7.91 3.82
C LEU A 47 2.68 8.10 5.30
N ALA A 48 3.63 8.66 6.06
CA ALA A 48 3.48 8.78 7.51
C ALA A 48 4.16 10.02 8.07
N HIS A 49 3.67 10.48 9.22
CA HIS A 49 4.38 11.47 10.02
C HIS A 49 5.65 10.88 10.65
N GLU A 50 6.80 11.47 10.35
CA GLU A 50 8.11 11.10 10.89
C GLU A 50 8.93 12.36 11.19
N ASP A 51 9.45 12.47 12.42
CA ASP A 51 10.35 13.56 12.86
C ASP A 51 9.84 14.98 12.54
N GLY A 52 8.52 15.19 12.60
CA GLY A 52 7.88 16.49 12.34
C GLY A 52 7.67 16.82 10.85
N ALA A 53 7.97 15.88 9.95
CA ALA A 53 7.64 15.94 8.53
C ALA A 53 6.69 14.80 8.14
N VAL A 54 6.18 14.81 6.91
CA VAL A 54 5.57 13.62 6.30
C VAL A 54 6.60 12.98 5.39
N ARG A 55 6.83 11.68 5.56
CA ARG A 55 7.74 10.89 4.72
C ARG A 55 6.93 10.01 3.79
N CYS A 56 7.23 10.10 2.50
CA CYS A 56 6.73 9.21 1.47
C CYS A 56 7.82 8.20 1.11
N ARG A 57 7.51 6.91 1.18
CA ARG A 57 8.36 5.85 0.65
C ARG A 57 7.56 4.95 -0.27
N GLY A 58 8.23 4.40 -1.25
CA GLY A 58 7.63 3.37 -2.08
C GLY A 58 8.68 2.60 -2.84
N TRP A 59 8.33 1.40 -3.24
CA TRP A 59 9.13 0.62 -4.17
C TRP A 59 8.21 -0.29 -4.96
N GLY A 60 8.65 -0.71 -6.14
CA GLY A 60 7.92 -1.68 -6.90
C GLY A 60 8.74 -2.29 -8.02
N GLU A 61 8.30 -3.45 -8.47
CA GLU A 61 8.90 -4.23 -9.54
C GLU A 61 7.81 -4.87 -10.41
N GLY A 62 8.00 -4.85 -11.72
CA GLY A 62 7.16 -5.57 -12.67
C GLY A 62 7.51 -5.27 -14.13
N SER A 63 6.53 -5.42 -15.01
CA SER A 63 6.71 -5.23 -16.45
C SER A 63 7.13 -3.82 -16.83
N ASP A 64 6.74 -2.84 -16.03
CA ASP A 64 7.03 -1.42 -16.27
C ASP A 64 8.37 -0.98 -15.66
N GLY A 65 9.16 -1.94 -15.16
CA GLY A 65 10.47 -1.75 -14.58
C GLY A 65 10.44 -1.80 -13.05
N ALA A 66 11.40 -1.12 -12.43
CA ALA A 66 11.48 -1.00 -10.98
C ALA A 66 11.61 0.46 -10.57
N PHE A 67 11.04 0.80 -9.42
CA PHE A 67 11.17 2.14 -8.83
C PHE A 67 11.48 2.06 -7.34
N GLN A 68 12.07 3.14 -6.83
CA GLN A 68 12.29 3.34 -5.40
C GLN A 68 12.14 4.83 -5.08
N LEU A 69 11.32 5.13 -4.08
CA LEU A 69 10.97 6.48 -3.64
C LEU A 69 11.31 6.61 -2.17
N ASP A 70 11.91 7.73 -1.80
CA ASP A 70 12.12 8.10 -0.41
C ASP A 70 12.31 9.62 -0.28
N PHE A 71 11.23 10.35 0.02
CA PHE A 71 11.23 11.81 0.04
C PHE A 71 10.29 12.40 1.09
N ALA A 72 10.53 13.68 1.42
CA ALA A 72 9.64 14.43 2.30
C ALA A 72 8.47 14.98 1.48
N ALA A 73 7.25 14.75 1.96
CA ALA A 73 6.02 15.24 1.34
C ALA A 73 5.40 16.38 2.18
N PRO A 74 4.60 17.26 1.56
CA PRO A 74 3.77 18.20 2.29
C PRO A 74 2.82 17.49 3.27
N ILE A 75 2.48 18.13 4.39
CA ILE A 75 1.49 17.59 5.35
C ILE A 75 0.13 17.36 4.67
N SER A 76 -0.26 18.25 3.75
CA SER A 76 -1.49 18.14 2.96
C SER A 76 -1.58 16.87 2.11
N SER A 77 -0.47 16.15 1.89
CA SER A 77 -0.51 14.87 1.17
C SER A 77 -1.29 13.80 1.93
N LEU A 78 -1.31 13.83 3.27
CA LEU A 78 -2.15 12.93 4.07
C LEU A 78 -3.64 13.25 3.89
N GLU A 79 -4.01 14.53 3.80
CA GLU A 79 -5.39 14.96 3.53
C GLU A 79 -5.83 14.52 2.12
N ALA A 80 -4.95 14.66 1.12
CA ALA A 80 -5.22 14.22 -0.24
C ALA A 80 -5.35 12.68 -0.32
N LEU A 81 -4.53 11.93 0.42
CA LEU A 81 -4.66 10.48 0.51
C LEU A 81 -5.96 10.05 1.20
N GLN A 82 -6.40 10.77 2.23
CA GLN A 82 -7.70 10.52 2.86
C GLN A 82 -8.85 10.65 1.84
N ALA A 83 -8.78 11.60 0.91
CA ALA A 83 -9.78 11.73 -0.13
C ALA A 83 -9.81 10.52 -1.08
N VAL A 84 -8.67 9.86 -1.33
CA VAL A 84 -8.62 8.59 -2.09
C VAL A 84 -9.29 7.46 -1.31
N ILE A 85 -8.98 7.33 -0.01
CA ILE A 85 -9.59 6.32 0.88
C ILE A 85 -11.12 6.45 0.85
N GLU A 86 -11.64 7.68 0.93
CA GLU A 86 -13.07 7.95 0.93
C GLU A 86 -13.72 7.77 -0.44
N GLY A 87 -13.08 8.30 -1.49
CA GLY A 87 -13.58 8.23 -2.86
C GLY A 87 -13.77 6.80 -3.36
N HIS A 88 -12.93 5.87 -2.88
CA HIS A 88 -13.00 4.45 -3.21
C HIS A 88 -13.66 3.60 -2.11
N ASN A 89 -14.07 4.21 -0.98
CA ASN A 89 -14.62 3.51 0.18
C ASN A 89 -13.74 2.33 0.65
N LEU A 90 -12.44 2.57 0.80
CA LEU A 90 -11.49 1.50 1.17
C LEU A 90 -11.78 0.92 2.57
N ALA A 91 -12.42 1.70 3.45
CA ALA A 91 -12.84 1.26 4.78
C ALA A 91 -13.78 0.04 4.76
N ARG A 92 -14.46 -0.25 3.64
CA ARG A 92 -15.29 -1.47 3.51
C ARG A 92 -14.50 -2.78 3.65
N HIS A 93 -13.19 -2.73 3.39
CA HIS A 93 -12.29 -3.88 3.52
C HIS A 93 -11.76 -4.08 4.94
N ASN A 94 -11.99 -3.12 5.86
CA ASN A 94 -11.47 -3.18 7.23
C ASN A 94 -11.83 -4.49 7.94
N GLY A 95 -10.89 -5.10 8.65
CA GLY A 95 -11.09 -6.35 9.37
C GLY A 95 -10.86 -7.62 8.56
N ILE A 96 -10.36 -7.56 7.33
CA ILE A 96 -9.83 -8.75 6.64
C ILE A 96 -8.47 -9.09 7.26
N ASP A 97 -8.28 -10.32 7.74
CA ASP A 97 -7.00 -10.82 8.25
C ASP A 97 -6.88 -12.30 7.94
N VAL A 98 -6.38 -12.60 6.75
CA VAL A 98 -6.25 -13.96 6.21
C VAL A 98 -4.79 -14.23 5.88
N PHE A 99 -4.25 -15.29 6.47
CA PHE A 99 -2.88 -15.72 6.24
C PHE A 99 -2.80 -17.21 5.96
N VAL A 100 -2.12 -17.59 4.87
CA VAL A 100 -1.72 -18.97 4.58
C VAL A 100 -0.22 -19.11 4.72
N ASN A 101 0.17 -20.05 5.58
CA ASN A 101 1.58 -20.32 5.80
C ASN A 101 2.25 -20.95 4.57
N GLY A 102 3.47 -20.55 4.26
CA GLY A 102 4.29 -21.13 3.20
C GLY A 102 3.98 -20.65 1.77
N LEU A 103 3.19 -19.58 1.60
CA LEU A 103 3.06 -18.92 0.30
C LEU A 103 4.33 -18.13 -0.05
N PRO A 104 4.66 -18.00 -1.36
CA PRO A 104 5.74 -17.13 -1.81
C PRO A 104 5.59 -15.69 -1.31
N PRO A 105 6.71 -14.98 -1.06
CA PRO A 105 6.67 -13.56 -0.77
C PRO A 105 6.08 -12.77 -1.95
N GLY A 106 5.45 -11.63 -1.67
CA GLY A 106 4.82 -10.79 -2.69
C GLY A 106 3.45 -11.25 -3.15
N MET A 107 2.93 -12.38 -2.62
CA MET A 107 1.53 -12.76 -2.85
C MET A 107 0.57 -11.99 -1.94
N GLY A 108 -0.58 -11.68 -2.52
CA GLY A 108 -1.69 -11.07 -1.80
C GLY A 108 -1.58 -9.56 -1.70
N GLU A 109 -2.17 -9.02 -0.64
CA GLU A 109 -2.34 -7.58 -0.46
C GLU A 109 -2.47 -7.22 1.02
N MET A 110 -1.99 -6.02 1.37
CA MET A 110 -2.13 -5.42 2.69
C MET A 110 -2.47 -3.94 2.52
N LEU A 111 -3.41 -3.47 3.32
CA LEU A 111 -3.80 -2.07 3.44
C LEU A 111 -3.90 -1.73 4.92
N ARG A 112 -3.22 -0.66 5.31
CA ARG A 112 -3.31 -0.10 6.66
C ARG A 112 -3.43 1.41 6.59
N ALA A 113 -4.40 1.94 7.32
CA ALA A 113 -4.51 3.36 7.57
C ALA A 113 -4.69 3.58 9.08
N GLU A 114 -3.89 4.47 9.65
CA GLU A 114 -3.98 4.86 11.05
C GLU A 114 -4.36 6.33 11.14
N TYR A 115 -5.30 6.63 12.03
CA TYR A 115 -5.83 7.97 12.21
C TYR A 115 -5.36 8.55 13.55
N ALA A 116 -5.26 9.89 13.62
CA ALA A 116 -4.89 10.59 14.86
C ALA A 116 -5.86 10.31 16.03
N SER A 117 -7.12 9.96 15.73
CA SER A 117 -8.13 9.52 16.72
C SER A 117 -7.82 8.16 17.35
N GLY A 118 -6.92 7.37 16.76
CA GLY A 118 -6.67 5.97 17.10
C GLY A 118 -7.54 4.98 16.31
N GLU A 119 -8.47 5.46 15.47
CA GLU A 119 -9.18 4.61 14.50
C GLU A 119 -8.20 4.00 13.49
N LYS A 120 -8.53 2.82 12.99
CA LYS A 120 -7.70 2.09 12.02
C LYS A 120 -8.54 1.42 10.96
N ILE A 121 -8.02 1.45 9.74
CA ILE A 121 -8.36 0.49 8.69
C ILE A 121 -7.21 -0.49 8.65
N TYR A 122 -7.53 -1.78 8.74
CA TYR A 122 -6.57 -2.85 8.50
C TYR A 122 -7.23 -3.93 7.67
N ALA A 123 -6.58 -4.31 6.58
CA ALA A 123 -6.97 -5.43 5.74
C ALA A 123 -5.71 -6.12 5.24
N ALA A 124 -5.59 -7.42 5.43
CA ALA A 124 -4.47 -8.21 4.92
C ALA A 124 -4.94 -9.58 4.46
N ASN A 125 -4.55 -9.96 3.25
CA ASN A 125 -4.78 -11.29 2.72
C ASN A 125 -3.59 -11.70 1.86
N ASN A 126 -2.79 -12.67 2.31
CA ASN A 126 -1.60 -13.08 1.58
C ASN A 126 -1.86 -14.09 0.44
N GLN A 127 -3.12 -14.46 0.18
CA GLN A 127 -3.48 -15.38 -0.91
C GLN A 127 -3.90 -14.66 -2.19
N PHE A 128 -4.66 -13.57 -2.06
CA PHE A 128 -5.26 -12.85 -3.18
C PHE A 128 -5.51 -11.38 -2.83
N SER A 129 -5.54 -10.53 -3.86
CA SER A 129 -5.94 -9.12 -3.73
C SER A 129 -7.42 -9.00 -3.40
N PHE A 130 -7.75 -8.14 -2.43
CA PHE A 130 -9.11 -7.80 -2.06
C PHE A 130 -9.56 -6.44 -2.62
N LEU A 131 -8.64 -5.58 -3.04
CA LEU A 131 -8.95 -4.36 -3.78
C LEU A 131 -9.24 -4.65 -5.24
N GLY A 132 -10.16 -3.88 -5.81
CA GLY A 132 -10.39 -3.87 -7.26
C GLY A 132 -9.27 -3.15 -8.00
N ALA A 133 -9.14 -3.42 -9.31
CA ALA A 133 -8.12 -2.79 -10.16
C ALA A 133 -8.16 -1.26 -10.13
N ASP A 134 -9.35 -0.66 -10.07
CA ASP A 134 -9.51 0.81 -10.01
C ASP A 134 -8.99 1.41 -8.68
N GLU A 135 -9.06 0.65 -7.59
CA GLU A 135 -8.68 1.10 -6.24
C GLU A 135 -7.17 1.03 -6.07
N ALA A 136 -6.59 -0.11 -6.45
CA ALA A 136 -5.16 -0.29 -6.58
C ALA A 136 -4.56 0.78 -7.51
N ARG A 137 -5.21 1.07 -8.65
CA ARG A 137 -4.77 2.13 -9.57
C ARG A 137 -4.87 3.52 -8.94
N ALA A 138 -5.91 3.82 -8.18
CA ALA A 138 -6.06 5.13 -7.54
C ALA A 138 -4.98 5.38 -6.48
N ILE A 139 -4.65 4.36 -5.67
CA ILE A 139 -3.53 4.41 -4.73
C ILE A 139 -2.23 4.66 -5.50
N PHE A 140 -1.95 3.86 -6.53
CA PHE A 140 -0.75 4.03 -7.35
C PHE A 140 -0.67 5.44 -7.97
N SER A 141 -1.75 5.92 -8.58
CA SER A 141 -1.78 7.25 -9.21
C SER A 141 -1.55 8.37 -8.23
N PHE A 142 -2.04 8.26 -7.00
CA PHE A 142 -1.74 9.22 -5.93
C PHE A 142 -0.23 9.28 -5.64
N PHE A 143 0.41 8.14 -5.40
CA PHE A 143 1.84 8.10 -5.11
C PHE A 143 2.69 8.50 -6.32
N ALA A 144 2.25 8.16 -7.54
CA ALA A 144 2.87 8.59 -8.79
C ALA A 144 2.88 10.12 -8.94
N GLN A 145 1.73 10.75 -8.76
CA GLN A 145 1.61 12.20 -8.82
C GLN A 145 2.43 12.87 -7.72
N LEU A 146 2.37 12.36 -6.49
CA LEU A 146 3.11 12.93 -5.37
C LEU A 146 4.63 12.86 -5.58
N ALA A 147 5.13 11.78 -6.18
CA ALA A 147 6.54 11.66 -6.55
C ALA A 147 6.92 12.65 -7.65
N GLU A 148 6.11 12.78 -8.71
CA GLU A 148 6.35 13.72 -9.81
C GLU A 148 6.45 15.16 -9.31
N GLU A 149 5.52 15.58 -8.43
CA GLU A 149 5.53 16.90 -7.79
C GLU A 149 6.79 17.13 -6.92
N ALA A 150 7.35 16.06 -6.35
CA ALA A 150 8.59 16.08 -5.59
C ALA A 150 9.87 15.95 -6.46
N GLY A 151 9.72 15.82 -7.79
CA GLY A 151 10.84 15.65 -8.72
C GLY A 151 11.40 14.23 -8.80
N PHE A 152 10.65 13.23 -8.36
CA PHE A 152 10.98 11.80 -8.47
C PHE A 152 10.22 11.17 -9.63
N GLY A 153 10.88 10.32 -10.41
CA GLY A 153 10.26 9.54 -11.48
C GLY A 153 10.03 8.08 -11.06
N PHE A 154 8.91 7.51 -11.47
CA PHE A 154 8.67 6.06 -11.40
C PHE A 154 9.38 5.29 -12.52
N TYR A 155 9.76 5.99 -13.58
CA TYR A 155 10.44 5.43 -14.72
C TYR A 155 11.91 5.83 -14.63
N SER A 156 12.79 4.87 -14.34
CA SER A 156 14.19 5.04 -14.72
C SER A 156 14.21 5.20 -16.24
N GLU A 157 14.76 6.31 -16.75
CA GLU A 157 15.02 6.47 -18.18
C GLU A 157 15.65 5.18 -18.69
N THR A 158 14.98 4.54 -19.66
CA THR A 158 15.54 3.46 -20.44
C THR A 158 16.94 3.86 -20.84
N HIS A 159 17.94 3.02 -20.54
CA HIS A 159 19.27 3.15 -21.13
C HIS A 159 19.08 3.37 -22.64
N GLU A 160 19.41 4.58 -23.11
CA GLU A 160 19.78 4.77 -24.50
C GLU A 160 20.86 3.73 -24.76
N ASN A 161 20.60 2.75 -25.63
CA ASN A 161 21.67 1.95 -26.20
C ASN A 161 22.52 2.92 -27.03
N PRO A 162 23.75 3.26 -26.62
CA PRO A 162 24.67 3.90 -27.54
C PRO A 162 25.25 2.74 -28.34
N ASP A 163 24.59 2.36 -29.43
CA ASP A 163 25.21 1.68 -30.58
C ASP A 163 24.13 1.31 -31.60
N SER A 164 23.90 2.23 -32.52
CA SER A 164 23.56 1.87 -33.89
C SER A 164 24.50 2.66 -34.79
N ASP A 165 25.64 2.03 -35.09
CA ASP A 165 26.49 2.31 -36.26
C ASP A 165 25.68 2.28 -37.57
#